data_AF-L1NEL2-F1
#
_entry.id   AF-L1NEL2-F1
#
_cell.length_a   1.000
_cell.length_b   1.000
_cell.length_c   1.000
_cell.angle_alpha   90.00
_cell.angle_beta   90.00
_cell.angle_gamma   90.00
#
_symmetry.space_group_name_H-M   'P 1'
#
loop_
_entity.id
_entity.type
_entity.pdbx_description
1 polymer ?
#
loop_
_entity_poly.entity_id
_entity_poly.type
_entity_poly.pdbx_seq_one_letter_code
_entity_poly.pdbx_strand_id
1 'polypeptide(L)' 'MKLEVVIETVCLWKDLVDVLGEKRAQRLRKNGSFGRPQKSDKGEIYFEEKHFTRWAKKIVREAWK' A
#
# COMPACT_ATOMS: atom_id res chain seq x y z
N MET A 1 -10.22 -30.04 3.07
CA MET A 1 -10.24 -28.61 2.69
C MET A 1 -8.86 -28.25 2.17
N LYS A 2 -8.73 -27.74 0.94
CA LYS A 2 -7.46 -27.21 0.44
C LYS A 2 -7.37 -25.76 0.90
N LEU A 3 -6.37 -25.44 1.71
CA LEU A 3 -6.03 -24.06 2.07
C LEU A 3 -5.39 -23.41 0.85
N GLU A 4 -6.10 -22.52 0.18
CA GLU A 4 -5.49 -21.63 -0.81
C GLU A 4 -4.74 -20.53 -0.07
N VAL A 5 -3.41 -20.60 -0.11
CA VAL A 5 -2.55 -19.54 0.44
C VAL A 5 -2.38 -18.49 -0.66
N VAL A 6 -3.14 -17.41 -0.56
CA VAL A 6 -2.98 -16.24 -1.43
C VAL A 6 -1.88 -15.36 -0.83
N ILE A 7 -0.72 -15.31 -1.49
CA ILE A 7 0.35 -14.39 -1.13
C ILE A 7 0.00 -13.04 -1.76
N GLU A 8 -0.48 -12.10 -0.95
CA GLU A 8 -0.78 -10.73 -1.38
C GLU A 8 0.37 -9.80 -1.03
N THR A 9 0.84 -9.01 -2.00
CA THR A 9 1.81 -7.95 -1.74
C THR A 9 1.14 -6.88 -0.88
N VAL A 10 1.71 -6.63 0.29
CA VAL A 10 1.29 -5.54 1.19
C VAL A 10 2.38 -4.48 1.25
N CYS A 11 1.97 -3.22 1.30
CA CYS A 11 2.87 -2.09 1.49
C CYS A 11 2.60 -1.47 2.85
N LEU A 12 3.61 -1.35 3.70
CA LEU A 12 3.47 -0.60 4.94
C LEU A 12 3.31 0.89 4.63
N TRP A 13 2.55 1.58 5.47
CA TRP A 13 2.40 3.03 5.36
C TRP A 13 3.75 3.75 5.45
N LYS A 14 4.63 3.26 6.32
CA LYS A 14 5.98 3.80 6.49
C LYS A 14 6.77 3.73 5.18
N ASP A 15 6.81 2.56 4.54
CA ASP A 15 7.51 2.38 3.26
C ASP A 15 6.93 3.28 2.17
N LEU A 16 5.60 3.43 2.11
CA LEU A 16 4.95 4.34 1.17
C LEU A 16 5.33 5.81 1.41
N VAL A 17 5.48 6.22 2.68
CA VAL A 17 5.94 7.57 3.03
C VAL A 17 7.40 7.77 2.65
N ASP A 18 8.26 6.79 2.93
CA ASP A 18 9.69 6.87 2.63
C ASP A 18 9.95 6.96 1.12
N VAL A 19 9.17 6.22 0.32
CA VAL A 19 9.35 6.09 -1.12
C VAL A 19 8.70 7.23 -1.90
N LEU A 20 7.52 7.67 -1.47
CA LEU A 20 6.76 8.71 -2.19
C LEU A 20 7.01 10.12 -1.63
N GLY A 21 7.55 10.21 -0.42
CA GLY A 21 7.57 11.41 0.39
C GLY A 21 6.23 11.67 1.08
N GLU A 22 6.28 12.21 2.29
CA GLU A 22 5.12 12.40 3.18
C GLU A 22 3.95 13.12 2.51
N LYS A 23 4.21 14.26 1.85
CA LYS A 23 3.15 15.06 1.19
C LYS A 23 2.43 14.29 0.10
N ARG A 24 3.16 13.52 -0.72
CA ARG A 24 2.59 12.76 -1.84
C ARG A 24 1.85 11.53 -1.34
N ALA A 25 2.45 10.78 -0.41
CA ALA A 25 1.81 9.64 0.24
C ALA A 25 0.48 10.04 0.90
N GLN A 26 0.45 11.13 1.66
CA GLN A 26 -0.77 11.64 2.29
C GLN A 26 -1.85 12.03 1.27
N ARG A 27 -1.46 12.69 0.17
CA ARG A 27 -2.41 13.06 -0.90
C ARG A 27 -3.02 11.82 -1.55
N LEU A 28 -2.21 10.82 -1.89
CA LEU A 28 -2.66 9.55 -2.45
C LEU A 28 -3.60 8.81 -1.50
N ARG A 29 -3.27 8.78 -0.20
CA ARG A 29 -4.13 8.18 0.82
C ARG A 29 -5.48 8.91 0.94
N LYS A 30 -5.48 10.24 1.00
CA LYS A 30 -6.72 11.05 1.07
C LYS A 30 -7.62 10.83 -0.16
N ASN A 31 -7.01 10.65 -1.33
CA ASN A 31 -7.72 10.37 -2.58
C ASN A 31 -8.15 8.89 -2.71
N GLY A 32 -7.95 8.05 -1.69
CA GLY A 32 -8.32 6.63 -1.72
C GLY A 32 -7.47 5.78 -2.65
N SER A 33 -6.31 6.25 -3.09
CA SER A 33 -5.50 5.61 -4.14
C SER A 33 -4.89 4.27 -3.72
N PHE A 34 -4.79 4.01 -2.41
CA PHE A 34 -4.28 2.76 -1.80
C PHE A 34 -5.39 1.85 -1.27
N GLY A 35 -6.66 2.24 -1.38
CA GLY A 35 -7.77 1.52 -0.76
C GLY A 35 -7.88 1.78 0.76
N ARG A 36 -8.49 0.83 1.48
CA ARG A 36 -8.68 0.94 2.94
C ARG A 36 -7.40 0.59 3.69
N PRO A 37 -6.99 1.40 4.68
CA PRO A 37 -5.89 1.04 5.56
C PRO A 37 -6.28 -0.16 6.42
N GLN A 38 -5.38 -1.13 6.51
CA GLN A 38 -5.46 -2.26 7.44
C GLN A 38 -4.47 -2.04 8.59
N LYS A 39 -4.71 -2.72 9.71
CA LYS A 39 -3.82 -2.68 10.88
C LYS A 39 -3.35 -4.09 11.20
N SER A 40 -2.05 -4.29 11.34
CA SER A 40 -1.48 -5.57 11.75
C SER A 40 -1.69 -5.78 13.26
N ASP A 41 -1.49 -7.01 13.73
CA ASP A 41 -1.54 -7.34 15.16
C ASP A 41 -0.48 -6.58 15.97
N LYS A 42 0.62 -6.16 15.32
CA LYS A 42 1.67 -5.32 15.88
C LYS A 42 1.34 -3.82 15.85
N GLY A 43 0.18 -3.46 15.30
CA GLY A 43 -0.30 -2.08 15.23
C GLY A 43 0.18 -1.28 14.02
N GLU A 44 0.84 -1.92 13.06
CA GLU A 44 1.36 -1.26 11.86
C GLU A 44 0.25 -1.05 10.84
N ILE A 45 0.24 0.12 10.21
CA ILE A 45 -0.71 0.41 9.14
C ILE A 45 -0.13 -0.10 7.83
N TYR A 46 -0.90 -0.91 7.11
CA TYR A 46 -0.52 -1.41 5.79
C TYR A 46 -1.69 -1.30 4.81
N PHE A 47 -1.35 -1.42 3.53
CA PHE A 47 -2.30 -1.41 2.43
C PHE A 47 -2.01 -2.58 1.50
N GLU A 48 -3.06 -3.25 1.03
CA GLU A 48 -2.93 -4.37 0.11
C GLU A 48 -2.80 -3.84 -1.33
N GLU A 49 -1.74 -4.24 -2.05
CA GLU A 49 -1.45 -3.72 -3.39
C GLU A 49 -2.62 -4.01 -4.35
N LYS A 50 -3.39 -5.09 -4.14
CA LYS A 50 -4.57 -5.40 -4.97
C LYS A 50 -5.60 -4.26 -5.01
N HIS A 51 -5.71 -3.47 -3.94
CA HIS A 51 -6.63 -2.34 -3.81
C HIS A 51 -6.05 -1.02 -4.34
N PHE A 52 -4.79 -1.01 -4.78
CA PHE A 52 -4.20 0.18 -5.34
C PHE A 52 -4.81 0.47 -6.70
N THR A 53 -5.09 1.74 -6.96
CA THR A 53 -5.42 2.19 -8.31
C THR A 53 -4.26 1.89 -9.26
N ARG A 54 -4.56 1.70 -10.56
CA ARG A 54 -3.53 1.46 -11.60
C ARG A 54 -2.43 2.51 -11.56
N TRP A 55 -2.80 3.76 -11.32
CA TRP A 55 -1.86 4.88 -11.23
C TRP A 55 -0.98 4.82 -9.98
N ALA A 56 -1.56 4.50 -8.80
CA ALA A 56 -0.78 4.31 -7.58
C ALA A 56 0.22 3.16 -7.70
N LYS A 57 -0.19 2.03 -8.31
CA LYS A 57 0.73 0.91 -8.59
C LYS A 57 1.90 1.34 -9.45
N LYS A 58 1.64 2.08 -10.52
CA LYS A 58 2.69 2.59 -11.42
C LYS A 58 3.68 3.48 -10.66
N ILE A 59 3.18 4.44 -9.88
CA ILE A 59 4.03 5.36 -9.12
C ILE A 59 4.90 4.62 -8.10
N VAL A 60 4.31 3.73 -7.31
CA VAL A 60 5.04 3.00 -6.27
C VAL A 60 6.15 2.14 -6.90
N ARG A 61 5.84 1.47 -8.02
CA ARG A 61 6.85 0.69 -8.77
C ARG A 61 7.95 1.56 -9.38
N GLU A 62 7.63 2.73 -9.89
CA GLU A 62 8.62 3.68 -10.43
C GLU A 62 9.54 4.21 -9.32
N ALA A 63 9.00 4.43 -8.12
CA ALA A 63 9.74 4.96 -6.99
C ALA A 63 10.55 3.89 -6.21
N TRP A 64 10.26 2.60 -6.43
CA TRP A 64 11.03 1.48 -5.89
C TRP A 64 12.16 0.97 -6.79
N LYS A 65 12.33 1.53 -7.99
CA LYS A 65 13.50 1.27 -8.83
C LYS A 65 14.71 2.05 -8.33
#